data_AF-A0A4Q2XJY6-F1
#
_entry.id   AF-A0A4Q2XJY6-F1
#
_cell.length_a   1.000
_cell.length_b   1.000
_cell.length_c   1.000
_cell.angle_alpha   90.00
_cell.angle_beta   90.00
_cell.angle_gamma   90.00
#
_symmetry.space_group_name_H-M   'P 1'
#
loop_
_entity.id
_entity.type
_entity.pdbx_description
1 polymer ?
#
loop_
_entity_poly.entity_id
_entity_poly.type
_entity_poly.pdbx_seq_one_letter_code
_entity_poly.pdbx_strand_id
1 'polypeptide(L)'
;MDPETDTPSVSPFKDALTYPVRGSGKYILGIGAVIVALLSFSPLLALLSGALLLCFTAYLTAYYFNIVEVTILGRDEAPDWPDITDPLDEIILPFLRALGVYVFSFLPNMAVALVFHGERSLWINPLFLIMMAAGAVYFPVAMLNVIVSNDILKAGPRRVLPRIIGALPFSLMMGGIYLGTVIIPMLLKIIMGEMPFWGSLLGAASSIYLMMALSRLAGLFHLNHPDADLDADVELEEDEKEAEWK
;
A
#
# COMPACT_ATOMS: atom_id res chain seq x y z
N MET A 1 -25.77 -5.21 25.14
CA MET A 1 -26.38 -5.63 23.87
C MET A 1 -27.43 -4.61 23.54
N ASP A 2 -27.06 -3.63 22.72
CA ASP A 2 -28.00 -2.81 21.97
C ASP A 2 -27.72 -3.07 20.49
N PRO A 3 -28.64 -3.73 19.76
CA PRO A 3 -28.46 -4.14 18.37
C PRO A 3 -29.04 -3.11 17.39
N GLU A 4 -28.93 -1.81 17.68
CA GLU A 4 -29.41 -0.74 16.81
C GLU A 4 -28.51 0.51 16.95
N THR A 5 -27.44 0.55 16.17
CA THR A 5 -26.87 1.82 15.71
C THR A 5 -26.64 1.71 14.21
N ASP A 6 -27.50 2.41 13.47
CA ASP A 6 -27.38 2.80 12.07
C ASP A 6 -25.95 2.69 11.50
N THR A 7 -25.74 1.72 10.63
CA THR A 7 -24.72 1.90 9.59
C THR A 7 -25.47 2.31 8.32
N PRO A 8 -25.35 3.57 7.84
CA PRO A 8 -25.51 3.77 6.41
C PRO A 8 -24.38 2.96 5.79
N SER A 9 -24.73 1.81 5.19
CA SER A 9 -23.83 0.81 4.59
C SER A 9 -23.11 1.35 3.36
N VAL A 10 -22.31 2.40 3.55
CA VAL A 10 -21.39 2.89 2.53
C VAL A 10 -20.42 1.75 2.27
N SER A 11 -20.43 1.22 1.04
CA SER A 11 -19.49 0.20 0.59
C SER A 11 -18.07 0.57 1.06
N PRO A 12 -17.30 -0.35 1.68
CA PRO A 12 -15.95 -0.06 2.19
C PRO A 12 -15.04 0.62 1.17
N PHE A 13 -15.27 0.34 -0.11
CA PHE A 13 -14.62 1.00 -1.24
C PHE A 13 -14.92 2.49 -1.36
N LYS A 14 -16.20 2.85 -1.27
CA LYS A 14 -16.64 4.24 -1.35
C LYS A 14 -16.19 5.02 -0.12
N ASP A 15 -16.15 4.37 1.05
CA ASP A 15 -15.56 4.96 2.26
C ASP A 15 -14.07 5.25 2.03
N ALA A 16 -13.30 4.25 1.59
CA ALA A 16 -11.87 4.39 1.32
C ALA A 16 -11.54 5.50 0.32
N LEU A 17 -12.31 5.66 -0.77
CA LEU A 17 -12.10 6.73 -1.75
C LEU A 17 -12.49 8.13 -1.24
N THR A 18 -13.44 8.22 -0.30
CA THR A 18 -13.81 9.52 0.26
C THR A 18 -12.92 9.92 1.45
N TYR A 19 -12.19 8.98 2.03
CA TYR A 19 -11.30 9.20 3.17
C TYR A 19 -10.22 10.29 2.96
N PRO A 20 -9.49 10.36 1.83
CA PRO A 20 -8.39 11.32 1.68
C PRO A 20 -8.82 12.79 1.71
N VAL A 21 -10.10 13.07 1.44
CA VAL A 21 -10.66 14.44 1.45
C VAL A 21 -11.33 14.80 2.78
N ARG A 22 -11.40 13.86 3.74
CA ARG A 22 -11.98 14.10 5.07
C ARG A 22 -10.93 14.69 6.04
N GLY A 23 -11.42 15.48 7.00
CA GLY A 23 -10.61 16.00 8.11
C GLY A 23 -9.34 16.73 7.67
N SER A 24 -8.21 16.31 8.25
CA SER A 24 -6.86 16.82 7.96
C SER A 24 -6.28 16.32 6.62
N GLY A 25 -6.86 15.26 6.03
CA GLY A 25 -6.34 14.60 4.83
C GLY A 25 -6.18 15.51 3.62
N LYS A 26 -7.07 16.49 3.45
CA LYS A 26 -6.99 17.51 2.39
C LYS A 26 -5.72 18.37 2.46
N TYR A 27 -5.23 18.65 3.67
CA TYR A 27 -4.00 19.44 3.85
C TYR A 27 -2.77 18.60 3.54
N ILE A 28 -2.79 17.33 3.93
CA ILE A 28 -1.72 16.37 3.65
C ILE A 28 -1.60 16.15 2.14
N LEU A 29 -2.73 15.98 1.46
CA LEU A 29 -2.80 15.88 0.01
C LEU A 29 -2.21 17.12 -0.69
N GLY A 30 -2.65 18.32 -0.29
CA GLY A 30 -2.19 19.57 -0.90
C GLY A 30 -0.71 19.84 -0.67
N ILE A 31 -0.27 19.82 0.59
CA ILE A 31 1.12 20.11 0.96
C ILE A 31 2.06 19.03 0.41
N GLY A 32 1.70 17.75 0.56
CA GLY A 32 2.52 16.64 0.07
C GLY A 32 2.67 16.64 -1.44
N ALA A 33 1.60 16.93 -2.19
CA ALA A 33 1.69 17.02 -3.65
C ALA A 33 2.62 18.16 -4.10
N VAL A 34 2.55 19.32 -3.46
CA VAL A 34 3.43 20.46 -3.75
C VAL A 34 4.89 20.10 -3.47
N ILE A 35 5.20 19.46 -2.33
CA ILE A 35 6.56 19.03 -1.99
C ILE A 35 7.10 18.09 -3.07
N VAL A 36 6.37 17.04 -3.45
CA VAL A 36 6.81 16.07 -4.47
C VAL A 36 7.00 16.74 -5.83
N ALA A 37 6.10 17.64 -6.21
CA ALA A 37 6.19 18.38 -7.47
C ALA A 37 7.44 19.26 -7.53
N LEU A 38 7.74 19.99 -6.46
CA LEU A 38 8.93 20.83 -6.34
C LEU A 38 10.22 20.01 -6.39
N LEU A 39 10.26 18.89 -5.66
CA LEU A 39 11.42 17.99 -5.66
C LEU A 39 11.65 17.34 -7.03
N SER A 40 10.59 17.09 -7.80
CA SER A 40 10.68 16.50 -9.15
C SER A 40 11.26 17.46 -10.20
N PHE A 41 11.24 18.78 -9.96
CA PHE A 41 11.62 19.79 -10.96
C PHE A 41 13.06 20.30 -10.83
N SER A 42 13.87 19.75 -9.93
CA SER A 42 15.25 20.24 -9.69
C SER A 42 16.32 19.34 -10.33
N PRO A 43 16.66 19.49 -11.63
CA PRO A 43 17.70 18.71 -12.29
C PRO A 43 19.13 19.09 -11.83
N LEU A 44 19.34 20.31 -11.32
CA LEU A 44 20.67 20.80 -10.89
C LEU A 44 21.19 20.11 -9.61
N LEU A 45 20.30 19.39 -8.91
CA LEU A 45 20.55 18.75 -7.62
C LEU A 45 19.98 17.33 -7.63
N ALA A 46 19.98 16.63 -8.78
CA ALA A 46 19.31 15.34 -8.97
C ALA A 46 19.59 14.31 -7.85
N LEU A 47 20.82 14.31 -7.31
CA LEU A 47 21.20 13.42 -6.20
C LEU A 47 20.59 13.85 -4.86
N LEU A 48 20.55 15.15 -4.57
CA LEU A 48 19.90 15.70 -3.38
C LEU A 48 18.37 15.59 -3.47
N SER A 49 17.77 15.89 -4.62
CA SER A 49 16.32 15.74 -4.81
C SER A 49 15.89 14.29 -4.71
N GLY A 50 16.69 13.35 -5.24
CA GLY A 50 16.47 11.92 -5.07
C GLY A 50 16.53 11.49 -3.59
N ALA A 51 17.52 11.95 -2.83
CA ALA A 51 17.61 11.67 -1.40
C ALA A 51 16.43 12.25 -0.61
N LEU A 52 16.02 13.48 -0.91
CA LEU A 52 14.85 14.10 -0.27
C LEU A 52 13.55 13.39 -0.62
N LEU A 53 13.38 12.94 -1.86
CA LEU A 53 12.23 12.13 -2.28
C LEU A 53 12.21 10.77 -1.55
N LEU A 54 13.38 10.16 -1.35
CA LEU A 54 13.48 8.92 -0.58
C LEU A 54 13.07 9.13 0.88
N CYS A 55 13.58 10.19 1.52
CA CYS A 55 13.17 10.56 2.89
C CYS A 55 11.67 10.87 2.97
N PHE A 56 11.14 11.60 1.99
CA PHE A 56 9.71 11.90 1.95
C PHE A 56 8.86 10.65 1.70
N THR A 57 9.36 9.69 0.93
CA THR A 57 8.70 8.39 0.72
C THR A 57 8.69 7.57 2.01
N ALA A 58 9.79 7.56 2.76
CA ALA A 58 9.83 6.92 4.08
C ALA A 58 8.81 7.56 5.03
N TYR A 59 8.69 8.89 5.00
CA TYR A 59 7.71 9.64 5.78
C TYR A 59 6.25 9.32 5.38
N LEU A 60 5.96 9.25 4.08
CA LEU A 60 4.64 8.83 3.59
C LEU A 60 4.33 7.36 3.94
N THR A 61 5.36 6.52 4.04
CA THR A 61 5.20 5.13 4.47
C THR A 61 4.82 5.05 5.95
N ALA A 62 5.46 5.84 6.82
CA ALA A 62 5.02 5.98 8.20
C ALA A 62 3.57 6.46 8.29
N TYR A 63 3.19 7.43 7.46
CA TYR A 63 1.82 7.90 7.39
C TYR A 63 0.83 6.82 6.92
N TYR A 64 1.21 5.96 5.97
CA TYR A 64 0.43 4.80 5.57
C TYR A 64 0.17 3.86 6.76
N PHE A 65 1.18 3.57 7.57
CA PHE A 65 1.02 2.75 8.79
C PHE A 65 0.05 3.40 9.77
N ASN A 66 0.22 4.69 10.05
CA ASN A 66 -0.66 5.44 10.95
C ASN A 66 -2.12 5.39 10.49
N ILE A 67 -2.40 5.54 9.19
CA ILE A 67 -3.78 5.43 8.66
C ILE A 67 -4.37 4.05 8.91
N VAL A 68 -3.59 2.99 8.66
CA VAL A 68 -4.03 1.61 8.89
C VAL A 68 -4.34 1.40 10.37
N GLU A 69 -3.44 1.81 11.27
CA GLU A 69 -3.62 1.68 12.72
C GLU A 69 -4.85 2.42 13.24
N VAL A 70 -5.02 3.70 12.89
CA VAL A 70 -6.21 4.45 13.34
C VAL A 70 -7.51 3.91 12.74
N THR A 71 -7.44 3.35 11.53
CA THR A 71 -8.59 2.68 10.90
C THR A 71 -8.96 1.41 11.63
N ILE A 72 -7.98 0.57 12.01
CA ILE A 72 -8.23 -0.65 12.80
C ILE A 72 -8.81 -0.30 14.17
N LEU A 73 -8.44 0.84 14.74
CA LEU A 73 -9.06 1.38 15.97
C LEU A 73 -10.47 1.95 15.76
N GLY A 74 -11.04 1.85 14.54
CA GLY A 74 -12.38 2.32 14.21
C GLY A 74 -12.52 3.85 14.10
N ARG A 75 -11.42 4.59 13.94
CA ARG A 75 -11.48 6.05 13.76
C ARG A 75 -11.75 6.40 12.30
N ASP A 76 -12.62 7.37 12.06
CA ASP A 76 -13.05 7.75 10.69
C ASP A 76 -12.30 8.94 10.09
N GLU A 77 -11.46 9.60 10.88
CA GLU A 77 -10.68 10.75 10.45
C GLU A 77 -9.24 10.36 10.09
N ALA A 78 -8.67 11.10 9.14
CA ALA A 78 -7.26 11.00 8.79
C ALA A 78 -6.38 11.40 9.98
N PRO A 79 -5.32 10.64 10.30
CA PRO A 79 -4.37 11.07 11.32
C PRO A 79 -3.64 12.32 10.82
N ASP A 80 -3.08 13.06 11.77
CA ASP A 80 -2.16 14.15 11.45
C ASP A 80 -0.85 13.61 10.86
N TRP A 81 -0.03 14.53 10.38
CA TRP A 81 1.32 14.23 9.90
C TRP A 81 2.11 13.43 10.94
N PRO A 82 2.89 12.39 10.56
CA PRO A 82 3.70 11.64 11.50
C PRO A 82 4.64 12.54 12.28
N ASP A 83 4.78 12.27 13.57
CA ASP A 83 5.78 12.90 14.41
C ASP A 83 7.19 12.53 13.94
N ILE A 84 8.16 13.37 14.30
CA ILE A 84 9.59 13.17 13.98
C ILE A 84 10.38 13.13 15.30
N THR A 85 9.72 12.72 16.39
CA THR A 85 10.31 12.68 17.73
C THR A 85 11.31 11.55 17.83
N ASP A 86 10.97 10.38 17.30
CA ASP A 86 11.88 9.26 17.15
C ASP A 86 11.90 8.77 15.70
N PRO A 87 12.72 9.39 14.83
CA PRO A 87 12.70 9.07 13.41
C PRO A 87 13.15 7.64 13.09
N LEU A 88 13.86 6.97 14.00
CA LEU A 88 14.27 5.59 13.80
C LEU A 88 13.05 4.67 13.87
N ASP A 89 12.29 4.76 14.95
CA ASP A 89 11.15 3.88 15.21
C ASP A 89 9.89 4.31 14.45
N GLU A 90 9.67 5.61 14.29
CA GLU A 90 8.46 6.16 13.67
C GLU A 90 8.55 6.22 12.14
N ILE A 91 9.76 6.30 11.55
CA ILE A 91 9.92 6.51 10.09
C ILE A 91 10.77 5.42 9.45
N ILE A 92 11.99 5.18 9.95
CA ILE A 92 12.96 4.30 9.30
C ILE A 92 12.53 2.83 9.39
N LEU A 93 12.10 2.36 10.56
CA LEU A 93 11.65 0.97 10.74
C LEU A 93 10.41 0.64 9.88
N PRO A 94 9.32 1.44 9.88
CA PRO A 94 8.19 1.22 8.97
C PRO A 94 8.59 1.21 7.50
N PHE A 95 9.48 2.11 7.10
CA PHE A 95 9.99 2.15 5.73
C PHE A 95 10.78 0.89 5.35
N LEU A 96 11.67 0.41 6.23
CA LEU A 96 12.42 -0.84 5.98
C LEU A 96 11.50 -2.06 5.93
N ARG A 97 10.47 -2.11 6.79
CA ARG A 97 9.44 -3.16 6.73
C ARG A 97 8.70 -3.14 5.40
N ALA A 98 8.22 -1.97 4.98
CA ALA A 98 7.53 -1.82 3.69
C ALA A 98 8.43 -2.16 2.50
N LEU A 99 9.71 -1.77 2.54
CA LEU A 99 10.69 -2.11 1.52
C LEU A 99 10.92 -3.63 1.44
N GLY A 100 11.04 -4.31 2.58
CA GLY A 100 11.16 -5.77 2.60
C GLY A 100 9.91 -6.47 2.05
N VAL A 101 8.71 -6.00 2.43
CA VAL A 101 7.44 -6.50 1.87
C VAL A 101 7.37 -6.26 0.37
N TYR A 102 7.80 -5.08 -0.11
CA TYR A 102 7.83 -4.75 -1.53
C TYR A 102 8.74 -5.71 -2.30
N VAL A 103 9.99 -5.86 -1.86
CA VAL A 103 10.96 -6.77 -2.50
C VAL A 103 10.40 -8.20 -2.53
N PHE A 104 9.82 -8.66 -1.44
CA PHE A 104 9.27 -10.01 -1.34
C PHE A 104 8.05 -10.22 -2.26
N SER A 105 7.13 -9.24 -2.29
CA SER A 105 5.90 -9.29 -3.11
C SER A 105 6.19 -9.28 -4.61
N PHE A 106 7.23 -8.56 -5.03
CA PHE A 106 7.61 -8.42 -6.43
C PHE A 106 8.80 -9.32 -6.83
N LEU A 107 9.28 -10.19 -5.95
CA LEU A 107 10.39 -11.11 -6.23
C LEU A 107 10.11 -12.02 -7.45
N PRO A 108 8.91 -12.63 -7.60
CA PRO A 108 8.60 -13.42 -8.80
C PRO A 108 8.65 -12.57 -10.08
N ASN A 109 8.19 -11.33 -10.00
CA ASN A 109 8.21 -10.39 -11.13
C ASN A 109 9.65 -10.01 -11.51
N MET A 110 10.52 -9.78 -10.52
CA MET A 110 11.95 -9.53 -10.73
C MET A 110 12.65 -10.73 -11.37
N ALA A 111 12.32 -11.96 -10.96
CA ALA A 111 12.87 -13.18 -11.55
C ALA A 111 12.50 -13.32 -13.03
N VAL A 112 11.23 -13.07 -13.38
CA VAL A 112 10.78 -13.04 -14.79
C VAL A 112 11.52 -11.96 -15.57
N ALA A 113 11.63 -10.74 -15.02
CA ALA A 113 12.35 -9.65 -15.68
C ALA A 113 13.83 -9.98 -15.96
N LEU A 114 14.49 -10.72 -15.05
CA LEU A 114 15.86 -11.18 -15.23
C LEU A 114 15.98 -12.26 -16.30
N VAL A 115 15.05 -13.23 -16.35
CA VAL A 115 15.08 -14.29 -17.37
C VAL A 115 14.86 -13.72 -18.78
N PHE A 116 14.01 -12.70 -18.92
CA PHE A 116 13.64 -12.10 -20.20
C PHE A 116 14.31 -10.75 -20.48
N HIS A 117 15.42 -10.42 -19.79
CA HIS A 117 16.07 -9.11 -19.84
C HIS A 117 16.52 -8.63 -21.24
N GLY A 118 16.52 -9.52 -22.25
CA GLY A 118 16.91 -9.24 -23.64
C GLY A 118 15.76 -9.21 -24.64
N GLU A 119 14.51 -9.45 -24.20
CA GLU A 119 13.35 -9.38 -25.09
C GLU A 119 12.98 -7.94 -25.44
N ARG A 120 12.50 -7.73 -26.67
CA ARG A 120 12.23 -6.40 -27.24
C ARG A 120 11.16 -5.62 -26.47
N SER A 121 10.32 -6.27 -25.66
CA SER A 121 9.37 -5.59 -24.77
C SER A 121 8.87 -6.48 -23.64
N LEU A 122 9.45 -6.31 -22.43
CA LEU A 122 8.95 -6.92 -21.19
C LEU A 122 7.48 -6.56 -20.91
N TRP A 123 7.05 -5.37 -21.32
CA TRP A 123 5.69 -4.85 -21.10
C TRP A 123 4.60 -5.57 -21.90
N ILE A 124 4.98 -6.34 -22.92
CA ILE A 124 4.04 -7.14 -23.73
C ILE A 124 4.06 -8.62 -23.26
N ASN A 125 5.05 -9.01 -22.46
CA ASN A 125 5.19 -10.38 -22.01
C ASN A 125 4.05 -10.69 -21.00
N PRO A 126 3.14 -11.64 -21.33
CA PRO A 126 1.98 -11.92 -20.48
C PRO A 126 2.39 -12.47 -19.11
N LEU A 127 3.50 -13.21 -19.03
CA LEU A 127 4.00 -13.74 -17.76
C LEU A 127 4.46 -12.62 -16.82
N PHE A 128 5.15 -11.62 -17.34
CA PHE A 128 5.54 -10.43 -16.57
C PHE A 128 4.31 -9.69 -16.05
N LEU A 129 3.31 -9.46 -16.91
CA LEU A 129 2.07 -8.77 -16.51
C LEU A 129 1.29 -9.54 -15.44
N ILE A 130 1.22 -10.87 -15.55
CA ILE A 130 0.56 -11.73 -14.54
C ILE A 130 1.31 -11.65 -13.21
N MET A 131 2.64 -11.74 -13.21
CA MET A 131 3.44 -11.66 -11.98
C MET A 131 3.39 -10.27 -11.35
N MET A 132 3.35 -9.21 -12.17
CA MET A 132 3.15 -7.84 -11.71
C MET A 132 1.77 -7.66 -11.06
N ALA A 133 0.71 -8.18 -11.68
CA ALA A 133 -0.64 -8.13 -11.12
C ALA A 133 -0.75 -8.95 -9.82
N ALA A 134 -0.12 -10.13 -9.77
CA ALA A 134 -0.05 -10.95 -8.56
C ALA A 134 0.66 -10.21 -7.42
N GLY A 135 1.82 -9.60 -7.70
CA GLY A 135 2.56 -8.79 -6.72
C GLY A 135 1.75 -7.57 -6.25
N ALA A 136 1.00 -6.92 -7.14
CA ALA A 136 0.16 -5.79 -6.81
C ALA A 136 -1.02 -6.14 -5.89
N VAL A 137 -1.60 -7.33 -6.01
CA VAL A 137 -2.64 -7.83 -5.09
C VAL A 137 -2.02 -8.31 -3.78
N TYR A 138 -0.86 -8.96 -3.86
CA TYR A 138 -0.17 -9.52 -2.70
C TYR A 138 0.36 -8.45 -1.76
N PHE A 139 0.99 -7.40 -2.32
CA PHE A 139 1.64 -6.33 -1.57
C PHE A 139 0.76 -5.67 -0.49
N PRO A 140 -0.44 -5.14 -0.79
CA PRO A 140 -1.27 -4.46 0.22
C PRO A 140 -1.75 -5.40 1.33
N VAL A 141 -2.04 -6.68 1.01
CA VAL A 141 -2.44 -7.69 2.02
C VAL A 141 -1.25 -8.06 2.91
N ALA A 142 -0.07 -8.29 2.31
CA ALA A 142 1.14 -8.58 3.06
C ALA A 142 1.53 -7.40 3.96
N MET A 143 1.40 -6.18 3.46
CA MET A 143 1.69 -4.96 4.22
C MET A 143 0.75 -4.84 5.43
N LEU A 144 -0.55 -5.08 5.24
CA LEU A 144 -1.51 -5.09 6.34
C LEU A 144 -1.14 -6.11 7.42
N ASN A 145 -0.79 -7.34 7.03
CA ASN A 145 -0.37 -8.36 7.99
C ASN A 145 0.84 -7.92 8.82
N VAL A 146 1.83 -7.29 8.18
CA VAL A 146 3.03 -6.77 8.88
C VAL A 146 2.69 -5.62 9.83
N ILE A 147 1.76 -4.75 9.46
CA ILE A 147 1.32 -3.64 10.33
C ILE A 147 0.61 -4.18 11.57
N VAL A 148 -0.39 -5.05 11.37
CA VAL A 148 -1.17 -5.64 12.48
C VAL A 148 -0.28 -6.44 13.42
N SER A 149 0.67 -7.21 12.88
CA SER A 149 1.49 -8.10 13.68
C SER A 149 2.81 -7.52 14.17
N ASN A 150 3.20 -6.34 13.68
CA ASN A 150 4.51 -5.73 13.91
C ASN A 150 5.72 -6.60 13.55
N ASP A 151 5.53 -7.64 12.72
CA ASP A 151 6.58 -8.60 12.35
C ASP A 151 6.60 -8.82 10.82
N ILE A 152 7.77 -8.58 10.22
CA ILE A 152 8.01 -8.71 8.78
C ILE A 152 7.88 -10.16 8.30
N LEU A 153 8.15 -11.14 9.16
CA LEU A 153 8.06 -12.56 8.81
C LEU A 153 6.61 -12.99 8.53
N LYS A 154 5.63 -12.24 9.04
CA LYS A 154 4.21 -12.48 8.75
C LYS A 154 3.79 -12.06 7.34
N ALA A 155 4.69 -11.45 6.57
CA ALA A 155 4.51 -11.22 5.13
C ALA A 155 4.66 -12.48 4.27
N GLY A 156 4.90 -13.66 4.86
CA GLY A 156 5.11 -14.90 4.11
C GLY A 156 3.88 -15.40 3.33
N PRO A 157 4.07 -16.15 2.23
CA PRO A 157 2.99 -16.61 1.36
C PRO A 157 2.03 -17.55 2.09
N ARG A 158 2.52 -18.30 3.09
CA ARG A 158 1.69 -19.20 3.89
C ARG A 158 0.57 -18.47 4.64
N ARG A 159 0.79 -17.23 5.09
CA ARG A 159 -0.23 -16.44 5.79
C ARG A 159 -1.03 -15.52 4.88
N VAL A 160 -0.39 -14.98 3.84
CA VAL A 160 -1.00 -13.98 2.96
C VAL A 160 -1.90 -14.63 1.90
N LEU A 161 -1.52 -15.79 1.34
CA LEU A 161 -2.28 -16.44 0.27
C LEU A 161 -3.68 -16.92 0.72
N PRO A 162 -3.86 -17.58 1.88
CA PRO A 162 -5.19 -17.97 2.35
C PRO A 162 -6.11 -16.76 2.51
N ARG A 163 -5.60 -15.62 3.00
CA ARG A 163 -6.38 -14.37 3.11
C ARG A 163 -6.81 -13.80 1.77
N ILE A 164 -5.91 -13.84 0.78
CA ILE A 164 -6.24 -13.40 -0.58
C ILE A 164 -7.36 -14.28 -1.16
N ILE A 165 -7.31 -15.59 -0.95
CA ILE A 165 -8.29 -16.54 -1.46
C ILE A 165 -9.63 -16.39 -0.71
N GLY A 166 -9.59 -16.30 0.62
CA GLY A 166 -10.78 -16.17 1.47
C GLY A 166 -11.55 -14.86 1.25
N ALA A 167 -10.85 -13.78 0.91
CA ALA A 167 -11.45 -12.47 0.68
C ALA A 167 -11.05 -11.88 -0.69
N LEU A 168 -11.19 -12.71 -1.72
CA LEU A 168 -10.83 -12.44 -3.11
C LEU A 168 -11.36 -11.12 -3.71
N PRO A 169 -12.65 -10.75 -3.57
CA PRO A 169 -13.13 -9.48 -4.13
C PRO A 169 -12.44 -8.27 -3.48
N PHE A 170 -12.19 -8.33 -2.17
CA PHE A 170 -11.59 -7.21 -1.45
C PHE A 170 -10.08 -7.10 -1.72
N SER A 171 -9.37 -8.23 -1.79
CA SER A 171 -7.94 -8.25 -2.13
C SER A 171 -7.69 -7.73 -3.55
N LEU A 172 -8.56 -8.06 -4.51
CA LEU A 172 -8.52 -7.49 -5.86
C LEU A 172 -8.75 -5.98 -5.87
N MET A 173 -9.64 -5.46 -5.01
CA MET A 173 -9.88 -4.01 -4.90
C MET A 173 -8.65 -3.28 -4.36
N MET A 174 -8.00 -3.83 -3.33
CA MET A 174 -6.74 -3.28 -2.82
C MET A 174 -5.64 -3.31 -3.89
N GLY A 175 -5.49 -4.43 -4.61
CA GLY A 175 -4.54 -4.52 -5.71
C GLY A 175 -4.83 -3.55 -6.86
N GLY A 176 -6.11 -3.34 -7.19
CA GLY A 176 -6.54 -2.38 -8.19
C GLY A 176 -6.23 -0.93 -7.80
N ILE A 177 -6.48 -0.54 -6.55
CA ILE A 177 -6.10 0.78 -6.03
C ILE A 177 -4.57 0.92 -6.04
N TYR A 178 -3.84 -0.10 -5.60
CA TYR A 178 -2.37 -0.09 -5.64
C TYR A 178 -1.83 0.12 -7.06
N LEU A 179 -2.34 -0.62 -8.07
CA LEU A 179 -1.97 -0.39 -9.47
C LEU A 179 -2.32 1.03 -9.92
N GLY A 180 -3.45 1.57 -9.46
CA GLY A 180 -3.83 2.96 -9.68
C GLY A 180 -2.77 3.96 -9.21
N THR A 181 -2.10 3.70 -8.08
CA THR A 181 -1.05 4.59 -7.54
C THR A 181 0.15 4.74 -8.48
N VAL A 182 0.35 3.78 -9.40
CA VAL A 182 1.42 3.76 -10.39
C VAL A 182 0.92 4.22 -11.76
N ILE A 183 -0.20 3.67 -12.23
CA ILE A 183 -0.72 3.90 -13.58
C ILE A 183 -1.26 5.32 -13.74
N ILE A 184 -2.04 5.84 -12.79
CA ILE A 184 -2.66 7.17 -12.93
C ILE A 184 -1.62 8.29 -13.03
N PRO A 185 -0.60 8.38 -12.15
CA PRO A 185 0.45 9.39 -12.30
C PRO A 185 1.24 9.24 -13.59
N MET A 186 1.48 8.01 -14.04
CA MET A 186 2.15 7.75 -15.31
C MET A 186 1.35 8.30 -16.49
N LEU A 187 0.04 8.01 -16.54
CA LEU A 187 -0.85 8.54 -17.57
C LEU A 187 -0.96 10.06 -17.53
N LEU A 188 -1.08 10.66 -16.34
CA LEU A 188 -1.12 12.11 -16.17
C LEU A 188 0.15 12.78 -16.72
N LYS A 189 1.33 12.20 -16.46
CA LYS A 189 2.59 12.70 -17.01
C LYS A 189 2.66 12.61 -18.53
N ILE A 190 2.13 11.53 -19.12
CA ILE A 190 2.10 11.35 -20.58
C ILE A 190 1.14 12.35 -21.23
N ILE A 191 -0.08 12.49 -20.70
CA ILE A 191 -1.12 13.37 -21.24
C ILE A 191 -0.70 14.84 -21.12
N MET A 192 -0.10 15.22 -19.98
CA MET A 192 0.32 16.59 -19.71
C MET A 192 1.75 16.91 -20.19
N GLY A 193 2.29 16.17 -21.16
CA GLY A 193 3.68 16.29 -21.61
C GLY A 193 4.16 17.70 -21.99
N GLU A 194 3.25 18.63 -22.26
CA GLU A 194 3.55 20.05 -22.53
C GLU A 194 3.70 20.91 -21.27
N MET A 195 3.21 20.47 -20.11
CA MET A 195 3.23 21.18 -18.83
C MET A 195 3.82 20.31 -17.71
N PRO A 196 5.16 20.18 -17.64
CA PRO A 196 5.84 19.21 -16.76
C PRO A 196 5.55 19.41 -15.27
N PHE A 197 5.31 20.66 -14.83
CA PHE A 197 4.96 20.98 -13.45
C PHE A 197 3.57 20.46 -13.08
N TRP A 198 2.55 20.73 -13.90
CA TRP A 198 1.17 20.32 -13.64
C TRP A 198 1.01 18.80 -13.70
N GLY A 199 1.67 18.13 -14.65
CA GLY A 199 1.70 16.67 -14.73
C GLY A 199 2.31 16.03 -13.48
N SER A 200 3.39 16.62 -12.94
CA SER A 200 4.04 16.12 -11.72
C SER A 200 3.21 16.39 -10.47
N LEU A 201 2.58 17.57 -10.38
CA LEU A 201 1.73 17.95 -9.25
C LEU A 201 0.46 17.09 -9.17
N LEU A 202 -0.27 16.95 -10.27
CA LEU A 202 -1.46 16.10 -10.32
C LEU A 202 -1.11 14.63 -10.16
N GLY A 203 0.02 14.19 -10.73
CA GLY A 203 0.57 12.86 -10.50
C GLY A 203 0.82 12.59 -9.02
N ALA A 204 1.56 13.48 -8.34
CA ALA A 204 1.84 13.36 -6.91
C ALA A 204 0.56 13.37 -6.05
N ALA A 205 -0.36 14.30 -6.34
CA ALA A 205 -1.65 14.35 -5.66
C ALA A 205 -2.42 13.03 -5.83
N SER A 206 -2.49 12.49 -7.05
CA SER A 206 -3.18 11.22 -7.30
C SER A 206 -2.52 10.03 -6.57
N SER A 207 -1.18 9.97 -6.52
CA SER A 207 -0.47 8.93 -5.77
C SER A 207 -0.77 9.00 -4.28
N ILE A 208 -0.67 10.18 -3.66
CA ILE A 208 -0.94 10.36 -2.23
C ILE A 208 -2.41 10.05 -1.92
N TYR A 209 -3.33 10.53 -2.75
CA TYR A 209 -4.76 10.26 -2.62
C TYR A 209 -5.05 8.76 -2.64
N LEU A 210 -4.53 8.03 -3.63
CA LEU A 210 -4.75 6.60 -3.75
C LEU A 210 -4.02 5.80 -2.67
N MET A 211 -2.85 6.25 -2.21
CA MET A 211 -2.15 5.66 -1.08
C MET A 211 -3.00 5.74 0.20
N MET A 212 -3.57 6.92 0.49
CA MET A 212 -4.46 7.12 1.65
C MET A 212 -5.72 6.26 1.56
N ALA A 213 -6.31 6.16 0.36
CA ALA A 213 -7.45 5.28 0.11
C ALA A 213 -7.06 3.81 0.30
N LEU A 214 -5.89 3.40 -0.16
CA LEU A 214 -5.37 2.04 0.00
C LEU A 214 -5.17 1.69 1.47
N SER A 215 -4.53 2.57 2.26
CA SER A 215 -4.33 2.34 3.70
C SER A 215 -5.66 2.26 4.45
N ARG A 216 -6.63 3.12 4.11
CA ARG A 216 -7.97 3.06 4.71
C ARG A 216 -8.65 1.74 4.36
N LEU A 217 -8.60 1.35 3.08
CA LEU A 217 -9.19 0.10 2.63
C LEU A 217 -8.53 -1.11 3.31
N ALA A 218 -7.20 -1.09 3.49
CA ALA A 218 -6.45 -2.13 4.19
C ALA A 218 -6.88 -2.23 5.67
N GLY A 219 -7.04 -1.12 6.38
CA GLY A 219 -7.57 -1.18 7.76
C GLY A 219 -9.01 -1.72 7.83
N LEU A 220 -9.87 -1.30 6.89
CA LEU A 220 -11.25 -1.81 6.79
C LEU A 220 -11.31 -3.30 6.42
N PHE A 221 -10.30 -3.82 5.70
CA PHE A 221 -10.20 -5.26 5.41
C PHE A 221 -10.12 -6.06 6.70
N HIS A 222 -9.22 -5.65 7.59
CA HIS A 222 -8.99 -6.32 8.87
C HIS A 222 -10.23 -6.24 9.77
N LEU A 223 -10.91 -5.10 9.83
CA LEU A 223 -12.14 -4.96 10.61
C LEU A 223 -13.29 -5.85 10.11
N ASN A 224 -13.43 -6.02 8.79
CA ASN A 224 -14.52 -6.81 8.22
C ASN A 224 -14.21 -8.32 8.14
N HIS A 225 -12.94 -8.71 8.30
CA HIS A 225 -12.49 -10.11 8.25
C HIS A 225 -11.52 -10.43 9.41
N PRO A 226 -11.93 -10.25 10.68
CA PRO A 226 -11.08 -10.52 11.84
C PRO A 226 -10.76 -12.02 11.98
N ASP A 227 -11.67 -12.90 11.56
CA ASP A 227 -11.55 -14.36 11.72
C ASP A 227 -10.51 -15.00 10.80
N ALA A 228 -10.12 -14.30 9.72
CA ALA A 228 -9.02 -14.74 8.85
C ALA A 228 -7.66 -14.76 9.57
N ASP A 229 -7.56 -14.12 10.75
CA ASP A 229 -6.39 -14.19 11.63
C ASP A 229 -6.44 -15.44 12.53
N LEU A 230 -7.63 -15.85 12.98
CA LEU A 230 -7.82 -17.00 13.89
C LEU A 230 -7.79 -18.33 13.12
N ASP A 231 -8.48 -18.41 11.99
CA ASP A 231 -8.60 -19.66 11.23
C ASP A 231 -7.27 -20.08 10.58
N ALA A 232 -6.47 -19.11 10.12
CA ALA A 232 -5.16 -19.38 9.53
C ALA A 232 -4.12 -19.87 10.57
N ASP A 233 -4.20 -19.40 11.81
CA ASP A 233 -3.29 -19.86 12.87
C ASP A 233 -3.71 -21.25 13.42
N VAL A 234 -5.02 -21.56 13.42
CA VAL A 234 -5.54 -22.90 13.77
C VAL A 234 -5.19 -23.94 12.71
N GLU A 235 -5.39 -23.65 11.42
CA GLU A 235 -5.04 -24.58 10.33
C GLU A 235 -3.53 -24.89 10.30
N LEU A 236 -2.67 -23.89 10.57
CA LEU A 236 -1.22 -24.08 10.63
C LEU A 236 -0.78 -24.93 11.83
N GLU A 237 -1.42 -24.76 13.00
CA GLU A 237 -1.15 -25.60 14.16
C GLU A 237 -1.61 -27.06 13.96
N GLU A 238 -2.73 -27.27 13.27
CA GLU A 238 -3.22 -28.61 12.96
C GLU A 238 -2.29 -29.31 11.96
N ASP A 239 -1.83 -28.61 10.92
CA ASP A 239 -0.88 -29.15 9.93
C ASP A 239 0.51 -29.44 10.53
N GLU A 240 1.01 -28.58 11.41
CA GLU A 240 2.30 -28.79 12.12
C GLU A 240 2.20 -30.00 13.05
N LYS A 241 1.09 -30.15 13.77
CA LYS A 241 0.82 -31.36 14.55
C LYS A 241 0.75 -32.56 13.59
N GLU A 242 -0.01 -32.54 12.52
CA GLU A 242 -0.12 -33.70 11.62
C GLU A 242 1.22 -34.13 10.98
N ALA A 243 2.16 -33.20 10.80
CA ALA A 243 3.50 -33.48 10.30
C ALA A 243 4.44 -34.10 11.35
N GLU A 244 4.24 -33.83 12.65
CA GLU A 244 5.02 -34.47 13.74
C GLU A 244 4.62 -35.93 13.99
N TRP A 245 3.41 -36.34 13.59
CA TRP A 245 2.88 -37.71 13.80
C TRP A 245 3.09 -38.66 12.60
N LYS A 246 3.73 -38.20 11.50
CA LYS A 246 4.06 -39.02 10.31
C LYS A 246 5.57 -39.29 10.22
#